data_AF-A0A8S2XW02-F1
#
_entry.id   AF-A0A8S2XW02-F1
#
_cell.length_a   1.000
_cell.length_b   1.000
_cell.length_c   1.000
_cell.angle_alpha   90.00
_cell.angle_beta   90.00
_cell.angle_gamma   90.00
#
_symmetry.space_group_name_H-M   'P 1'
#
loop_
_entity.id
_entity.type
_entity.pdbx_description
1 polymer ?
#
loop_
_entity_poly.entity_id
_entity_poly.type
_entity_poly.pdbx_seq_one_letter_code
_entity_poly.pdbx_strand_id
1 'polypeptide(L)' 'MMRTKQLIKESIKNHNLVATADLWSDGYIKRTYLNFIVFWLDESWNLRHSLLRCKHFTEDIKSGANIWQEIESIHMEF' A
#
# COMPACT_ATOMS: atom_id res chain seq x y z
N MET A 1 -1.22 15.55 -7.01
CA MET A 1 -1.27 14.07 -7.10
C MET A 1 -0.24 13.49 -8.09
N MET A 2 0.07 14.14 -9.22
CA MET A 2 1.06 13.67 -10.21
C MET A 2 2.50 13.51 -9.66
N ARG A 3 2.93 14.38 -8.74
CA ARG A 3 4.31 14.38 -8.19
C ARG A 3 4.64 13.13 -7.37
N THR A 4 3.75 12.69 -6.50
CA THR A 4 4.00 11.50 -5.65
C THR A 4 4.16 10.23 -6.47
N LYS A 5 3.34 10.07 -7.52
CA LYS A 5 3.40 8.92 -8.41
C LYS A 5 4.75 8.84 -9.13
N GLN A 6 5.25 10.00 -9.60
CA GLN A 6 6.55 10.09 -10.24
C GLN A 6 7.70 9.75 -9.27
N LEU A 7 7.68 10.30 -8.06
CA LEU A 7 8.70 10.02 -7.03
C LEU A 7 8.75 8.52 -6.67
N ILE A 8 7.59 7.86 -6.59
CA ILE A 8 7.52 6.42 -6.35
C ILE A 8 8.12 5.64 -7.52
N LYS A 9 7.80 6.01 -8.78
CA LYS A 9 8.38 5.37 -9.98
C LYS A 9 9.91 5.52 -10.02
N GLU A 10 10.42 6.69 -9.66
CA GLU A 10 11.86 6.94 -9.54
C GLU A 10 12.47 6.06 -8.44
N SER A 11 11.79 5.93 -7.29
CA SER A 11 12.24 5.09 -6.18
C SER A 11 12.28 3.60 -6.54
N ILE A 12 11.31 3.12 -7.34
CA ILE A 12 11.32 1.76 -7.90
C ILE A 12 12.53 1.56 -8.80
N LYS A 13 12.82 2.51 -9.71
CA LYS A 13 13.99 2.46 -10.60
C LYS A 13 15.32 2.47 -9.83
N ASN A 14 15.35 3.18 -8.71
CA ASN A 14 16.53 3.29 -7.84
C ASN A 14 16.66 2.13 -6.85
N HIS A 15 15.74 1.15 -6.87
CA HIS A 15 15.71 0.01 -5.96
C HIS A 15 15.73 0.40 -4.47
N ASN A 16 15.15 1.55 -4.11
CA ASN A 16 15.18 2.08 -2.75
C ASN A 16 13.79 2.21 -2.11
N LEU A 17 12.81 1.49 -2.64
CA LEU A 17 11.43 1.47 -2.16
C LEU A 17 11.12 0.16 -1.45
N VAL A 18 10.43 0.26 -0.32
CA VAL A 18 9.86 -0.87 0.41
C VAL A 18 8.36 -0.62 0.62
N ALA A 19 7.56 -1.67 0.62
CA ALA A 19 6.13 -1.60 0.89
C ALA A 19 5.78 -2.43 2.12
N THR A 20 4.82 -1.95 2.91
CA THR A 20 4.15 -2.73 3.95
C THR A 20 2.68 -2.94 3.58
N ALA A 21 2.16 -4.12 3.91
CA ALA A 21 0.76 -4.47 3.76
C ALA A 21 0.23 -4.89 5.14
N ASP A 22 -0.25 -3.90 5.89
CA ASP A 22 -0.69 -4.11 7.26
C ASP A 22 -2.16 -4.53 7.27
N LEU A 23 -2.43 -5.69 7.85
CA LEU A 23 -3.76 -6.26 7.99
C LEU A 23 -4.17 -6.28 9.46
N TRP A 24 -5.35 -5.75 9.76
CA TRP A 24 -5.92 -5.81 11.11
C TRP A 24 -7.44 -5.96 11.05
N SER A 25 -8.02 -6.55 12.09
CA SER A 25 -9.46 -6.76 12.17
C SER A 25 -10.07 -6.03 13.36
N ASP A 26 -11.18 -5.36 13.12
CA ASP A 26 -12.04 -4.81 14.16
C ASP A 26 -13.16 -5.80 14.47
N GLY A 27 -13.10 -6.40 15.66
CA GLY A 27 -14.05 -7.40 16.11
C GLY A 27 -15.43 -6.87 16.50
N TYR A 28 -15.57 -5.56 16.74
CA TYR A 28 -16.84 -4.91 17.09
C TYR A 28 -17.67 -4.68 15.83
N ILE A 29 -17.07 -4.07 14.80
CA ILE A 29 -17.75 -3.80 13.52
C ILE A 29 -17.63 -4.94 12.50
N LYS A 30 -16.91 -6.02 12.83
CA LYS A 30 -16.70 -7.21 11.98
C LYS A 30 -16.12 -6.86 10.61
N ARG A 31 -15.03 -6.07 10.60
CA ARG A 31 -14.31 -5.67 9.38
C ARG A 31 -12.84 -5.96 9.50
N THR A 32 -12.22 -6.30 8.38
CA THR A 32 -10.76 -6.37 8.24
C THR A 32 -10.28 -5.24 7.38
N TYR A 33 -9.14 -4.67 7.69
CA TYR A 33 -8.57 -3.50 7.02
C TYR A 33 -7.22 -3.86 6.44
N LEU A 34 -6.95 -3.36 5.23
CA LEU A 34 -5.65 -3.36 4.56
C LEU A 34 -5.16 -1.92 4.46
N ASN A 35 -4.00 -1.68 5.05
CA ASN A 35 -3.20 -0.48 4.78
C ASN A 35 -1.99 -0.89 3.92
N PHE A 36 -1.88 -0.31 2.73
CA PHE A 36 -0.72 -0.49 1.87
C PHE A 36 0.07 0.81 1.82
N ILE A 37 1.26 0.80 2.43
CA ILE A 37 2.12 1.99 2.57
C ILE A 37 3.44 1.69 1.88
N VAL A 38 3.94 2.64 1.10
CA VAL A 38 5.28 2.58 0.53
C VAL A 38 6.20 3.57 1.24
N PHE A 39 7.46 3.19 1.38
CA PHE A 39 8.52 3.95 2.02
C PHE A 39 9.73 4.00 1.10
N TRP A 40 10.41 5.13 1.04
CA TRP A 40 11.64 5.30 0.26
C TRP A 40 12.54 6.37 0.87
N LEU A 41 13.81 6.39 0.49
CA LEU A 41 14.73 7.46 0.85
C LEU A 41 14.79 8.49 -0.27
N ASP A 42 14.72 9.78 0.07
CA ASP A 42 15.01 10.84 -0.89
C ASP A 42 16.53 11.08 -1.07
N GLU A 43 16.90 11.97 -1.98
CA GLU A 43 18.30 12.31 -2.27
C GLU A 43 19.05 12.89 -1.06
N SER A 44 18.32 13.42 -0.08
CA SER A 44 18.85 13.93 1.19
C SER A 44 18.81 12.89 2.30
N TRP A 45 18.63 11.61 1.96
CA TRP A 45 18.55 10.47 2.90
C TRP A 45 17.40 10.56 3.91
N ASN A 46 16.37 11.37 3.64
CA ASN A 46 15.20 11.40 4.50
C ASN A 46 14.25 10.27 4.15
N LEU A 47 13.73 9.60 5.19
CA LEU A 47 12.66 8.62 5.03
C LEU A 47 11.37 9.33 4.62
N ARG A 48 10.85 8.95 3.46
CA ARG A 48 9.55 9.36 2.92
C ARG A 48 8.60 8.18 2.92
N HIS A 49 7.31 8.48 2.96
CA HIS A 49 6.27 7.46 2.86
C HIS A 49 5.01 7.99 2.19
N SER A 50 4.19 7.07 1.67
CA SER A 50 2.87 7.37 1.13
C SER A 50 1.92 6.20 1.35
N LEU A 51 0.74 6.48 1.88
CA LEU A 51 -0.37 5.54 1.91
C LEU A 51 -0.96 5.43 0.49
N LEU A 52 -0.88 4.26 -0.12
CA LEU A 52 -1.43 4.02 -1.46
C LEU A 52 -2.83 3.42 -1.41
N ARG A 53 -3.13 2.63 -0.38
CA ARG A 53 -4.46 2.05 -0.18
C ARG A 53 -4.79 1.94 1.29
N CYS A 54 -6.00 2.33 1.64
CA CYS A 54 -6.67 1.96 2.87
C CYS A 54 -8.04 1.39 2.47
N LYS A 55 -8.23 0.09 2.67
CA LYS A 55 -9.45 -0.61 2.27
C LYS A 55 -9.95 -1.50 3.40
N HIS A 56 -11.26 -1.58 3.56
CA HIS A 56 -11.88 -2.55 4.45
C HIS A 56 -12.54 -3.67 3.65
N PHE A 57 -12.62 -4.83 4.28
CA PHE A 57 -13.24 -6.06 3.83
C PHE A 57 -14.26 -6.47 4.88
N THR A 58 -15.50 -6.66 4.46
CA THR A 58 -16.52 -7.33 5.26
C THR A 58 -16.28 -8.83 5.26
N GLU A 59 -16.87 -9.58 6.20
CA GLU A 59 -16.60 -11.02 6.37
C GLU A 59 -16.91 -11.85 5.12
N ASP A 60 -17.88 -11.45 4.30
CA ASP A 60 -18.27 -12.09 3.04
C ASP A 60 -17.22 -11.96 1.93
N ILE A 61 -16.43 -10.88 1.93
CA ILE A 61 -15.38 -10.62 0.94
C ILE A 61 -13.96 -10.73 1.51
N LYS A 62 -13.82 -11.05 2.80
CA LYS A 62 -12.52 -11.22 3.46
C LYS A 62 -11.90 -12.56 3.05
N SER A 63 -11.15 -12.54 1.95
CA SER A 63 -10.34 -13.68 1.50
C SER A 63 -8.93 -13.22 1.14
N GLY A 64 -7.95 -14.14 1.23
CA GLY A 64 -6.58 -13.86 0.78
C GLY A 64 -6.52 -13.47 -0.70
N ALA A 65 -7.36 -14.06 -1.54
CA ALA A 65 -7.46 -13.73 -2.96
C ALA A 65 -7.94 -12.29 -3.19
N ASN A 66 -8.98 -11.85 -2.47
CA ASN A 66 -9.50 -10.49 -2.60
C ASN A 66 -8.50 -9.46 -2.04
N ILE A 67 -7.80 -9.77 -0.95
CA ILE A 67 -6.73 -8.91 -0.43
C ILE A 67 -5.58 -8.81 -1.44
N TRP A 68 -5.18 -9.94 -2.04
CA TRP A 68 -4.14 -9.95 -3.06
C TRP A 68 -4.53 -9.14 -4.30
N GLN A 69 -5.77 -9.26 -4.79
CA GLN A 69 -6.25 -8.46 -5.93
C GLN A 69 -6.13 -6.96 -5.67
N GLU A 70 -6.39 -6.50 -4.44
CA GLU A 70 -6.21 -5.10 -4.08
C GLU A 70 -4.75 -4.67 -4.11
N ILE A 71 -3.85 -5.52 -3.61
CA ILE A 71 -2.40 -5.27 -3.65
C ILE A 71 -1.90 -5.27 -5.11
N GLU A 72 -2.34 -6.22 -5.92
CA GLU A 72 -2.00 -6.34 -7.34
C GLU A 72 -2.49 -5.13 -8.14
N SER A 73 -3.69 -4.61 -7.84
CA SER A 73 -4.22 -3.40 -8.49
C SER A 73 -3.29 -2.19 -8.29
N ILE A 74 -2.65 -2.08 -7.12
CA ILE A 74 -1.68 -1.01 -6.84
C ILE A 74 -0.43 -1.22 -7.68
N HIS A 75 0.08 -2.45 -7.78
CA HIS A 75 1.27 -2.74 -8.60
C HIS A 75 1.05 -2.37 -10.07
N MET A 76 -0.13 -2.68 -10.62
CA MET A 76 -0.49 -2.34 -12.01
C MET A 76 -0.56 -0.82 -12.28
N GLU A 77 -0.64 0.01 -11.26
CA GLU A 77 -0.64 1.47 -11.43
C GLU A 77 0.77 2.06 -11.64
N PHE A 78 1.85 1.32 -11.37
CA PHE A 78 3.23 1.80 -11.38
C PHE A 78 4.10 1.15 -12.46
#